data_AF-A0A8H7PUW3-F1
#
_entry.id   AF-A0A8H7PUW3-F1
#
_cell.length_a   1.000
_cell.length_b   1.000
_cell.length_c   1.000
_cell.angle_alpha   90.00
_cell.angle_beta   90.00
_cell.angle_gamma   90.00
#
_symmetry.space_group_name_H-M   'P 1'
#
loop_
_entity.id
_entity.type
_entity.pdbx_description
1 polymer ?
#
loop_
_entity_poly.entity_id
_entity_poly.type
_entity_poly.pdbx_seq_one_letter_code
_entity_poly.pdbx_strand_id
1 'polypeptide(L)'
;MRNSAILITAAVLLLPNIHGQPAQQTVFSTSKPAYKQTDGLQLHGNFLHITDMHSPNTWTLQPDAWYRVGGVVDKACHDKPRKRKDKGKQLAGPLGVQQSDCDAPFGLLEATLDWIGREWKDKIDFVIWTGDNARHDSDSNIPRTRKEIYSLNQEVADLMDKTFGFNASGEPDQHYVPIVPSFGNNDCYPHNIFYGGGPSNPTIRKFLDIWRPFIPYDQLHTFQTGGYFAVDVIPGKIRVLALNTLYFYNSNAAVDGCDVKGDPGYDHMNWLETQLDLARQLKLKVHVTGHVPPRPKAYYPSCLQVYTKIAQKYSDIIIGHWYGHVNMDHFVLLDEQDDNEEVRNMSVPDQVHALKDIPKYLDQLHRRYKRASASNASNQVVINISPPVLPVYLPTFRIVHYDVGDLESPTFGDLHGYSQYYSNVTYWNDHQPKSKLSVSESQNLGWDNGTSTLEKRLDAYGNEQIVEKNEDEGNEVGLAKHSKKVHKNKKKKKPKRGPMPYIEFELEYTTKDDLGMKDLSPQSWVDLARRLTKKGKASKRFWRSYVDKIFVQTMRNADL
;
A
#
# COMPACT_ATOMS: atom_id res chain seq x y z
N MET A 1 -89.69 4.45 -17.67
CA MET A 1 -89.86 3.10 -17.08
C MET A 1 -88.51 2.71 -16.48
N ARG A 2 -88.32 2.93 -15.18
CA ARG A 2 -88.21 1.90 -14.13
C ARG A 2 -87.04 0.91 -14.31
N ASN A 3 -86.10 1.04 -13.36
CA ASN A 3 -85.20 0.05 -12.72
C ASN A 3 -84.08 -0.55 -13.60
N SER A 4 -82.83 -0.64 -13.14
CA SER A 4 -82.40 -1.13 -11.82
C SER A 4 -81.08 -0.50 -11.33
N ALA A 5 -80.95 -0.40 -10.02
CA ALA A 5 -79.78 0.09 -9.29
C ALA A 5 -78.73 -1.02 -9.07
N ILE A 6 -77.45 -0.64 -8.99
CA ILE A 6 -76.45 -1.24 -8.08
C ILE A 6 -75.56 -0.11 -7.55
N LEU A 7 -75.55 0.05 -6.22
CA LEU A 7 -74.59 0.87 -5.46
C LEU A 7 -73.22 0.19 -5.48
N ILE A 8 -72.16 0.98 -5.68
CA ILE A 8 -70.81 0.64 -5.18
C ILE A 8 -70.37 1.77 -4.25
N THR A 9 -70.27 1.45 -2.97
CA THR A 9 -69.69 2.25 -1.89
C THR A 9 -68.18 2.42 -2.10
N ALA A 10 -67.71 3.67 -2.13
CA ALA A 10 -66.29 4.00 -2.04
C ALA A 10 -65.85 3.97 -0.57
N ALA A 11 -64.98 3.02 -0.22
CA ALA A 11 -64.32 2.98 1.08
C ALA A 11 -63.11 3.92 1.07
N VAL A 12 -63.11 4.91 1.95
CA VAL A 12 -61.96 5.77 2.26
C VAL A 12 -60.99 4.94 3.10
N LEU A 13 -59.83 4.60 2.54
CA LEU A 13 -58.71 4.01 3.28
C LEU A 13 -57.84 5.15 3.84
N LEU A 14 -57.91 5.33 5.16
CA LEU A 14 -56.98 6.12 5.95
C LEU A 14 -55.61 5.42 5.95
N LEU A 15 -54.59 6.06 5.38
CA LEU A 15 -53.19 5.66 5.52
C LEU A 15 -52.64 6.21 6.85
N PRO A 16 -52.00 5.38 7.70
CA PRO A 16 -51.35 5.89 8.90
C PRO A 16 -50.01 6.56 8.56
N ASN A 17 -49.81 7.75 9.11
CA ASN A 17 -48.55 8.47 9.14
C ASN A 17 -47.46 7.64 9.82
N ILE A 18 -46.46 7.18 9.07
CA ILE A 18 -45.25 6.58 9.62
C ILE A 18 -44.18 7.67 9.67
N HIS A 19 -43.91 8.15 10.89
CA HIS A 19 -42.71 8.93 11.21
C HIS A 19 -41.48 8.05 10.96
N GLY A 20 -40.59 8.48 10.06
CA GLY A 20 -39.31 7.81 9.82
C GLY A 20 -38.39 7.94 11.04
N GLN A 21 -38.15 6.84 11.72
CA GLN A 21 -37.02 6.70 12.65
C GLN A 21 -35.75 6.34 11.85
N PRO A 22 -34.56 6.78 12.32
CA PRO A 22 -33.30 6.41 11.68
C PRO A 22 -33.10 4.89 11.76
N ALA A 23 -32.66 4.30 10.66
CA ALA A 23 -32.34 2.88 10.58
C ALA A 23 -31.26 2.54 11.61
N GLN A 24 -31.66 1.93 12.73
CA GLN A 24 -30.75 1.19 13.59
C GLN A 24 -30.21 0.03 12.77
N GLN A 25 -28.91 0.04 12.49
CA GLN A 25 -28.20 -1.16 12.06
C GLN A 25 -28.32 -2.19 13.18
N THR A 26 -29.26 -3.12 13.03
CA THR A 26 -29.32 -4.33 13.83
C THR A 26 -28.02 -5.09 13.64
N VAL A 27 -27.25 -5.19 14.72
CA VAL A 27 -26.07 -6.04 14.84
C VAL A 27 -26.50 -7.49 14.58
N PHE A 28 -26.24 -7.98 13.37
CA PHE A 28 -26.39 -9.39 13.06
C PHE A 28 -25.26 -10.16 13.76
N SER A 29 -25.53 -10.60 14.98
CA SER A 29 -24.80 -11.68 15.63
C SER A 29 -25.15 -12.99 14.91
N THR A 30 -24.43 -13.30 13.82
CA THR A 30 -24.38 -14.66 13.28
C THR A 30 -23.11 -15.32 13.79
N SER A 31 -23.25 -15.95 14.94
CA SER A 31 -22.24 -16.80 15.57
C SER A 31 -21.94 -18.04 14.71
N LYS A 32 -20.80 -18.01 14.01
CA LYS A 32 -19.85 -19.14 13.91
C LYS A 32 -18.50 -18.60 14.36
N PRO A 33 -17.72 -19.42 15.07
CA PRO A 33 -17.01 -18.98 16.26
C PRO A 33 -16.14 -17.77 15.93
N ALA A 34 -16.27 -16.73 16.77
CA ALA A 34 -15.19 -15.80 17.00
C ALA A 34 -13.90 -16.62 17.02
N TYR A 35 -12.91 -16.20 16.23
CA TYR A 35 -11.56 -16.70 16.33
C TYR A 35 -11.30 -16.92 17.82
N LYS A 36 -11.16 -18.19 18.21
CA LYS A 36 -11.06 -18.55 19.63
C LYS A 36 -10.03 -17.60 20.21
N GLN A 37 -10.44 -16.90 21.26
CA GLN A 37 -9.58 -16.16 22.15
C GLN A 37 -8.19 -16.82 22.15
N THR A 38 -7.19 -16.04 21.75
CA THR A 38 -5.80 -16.46 21.52
C THR A 38 -5.17 -16.97 22.82
N ASP A 39 -5.63 -18.12 23.30
CA ASP A 39 -4.89 -18.92 24.26
C ASP A 39 -3.68 -19.48 23.48
N GLY A 40 -2.59 -18.69 23.44
CA GLY A 40 -1.29 -19.14 22.94
C GLY A 40 -0.65 -18.35 21.78
N LEU A 41 -1.22 -17.24 21.29
CA LEU A 41 -0.50 -16.40 20.32
C LEU A 41 0.48 -15.50 21.09
N GLN A 42 1.76 -15.84 21.05
CA GLN A 42 2.81 -15.01 21.64
C GLN A 42 3.02 -13.78 20.74
N LEU A 43 2.65 -12.60 21.22
CA LEU A 43 2.91 -11.36 20.49
C LEU A 43 4.39 -10.97 20.62
N HIS A 44 4.96 -10.48 19.52
CA HIS A 44 6.35 -10.09 19.44
C HIS A 44 6.56 -8.58 19.64
N GLY A 45 5.50 -7.78 19.44
CA GLY A 45 5.55 -6.33 19.48
C GLY A 45 6.15 -5.72 18.23
N ASN A 46 6.03 -6.39 17.08
CA ASN A 46 6.57 -5.90 15.82
C ASN A 46 5.56 -6.04 14.68
N PHE A 47 5.53 -5.08 13.76
CA PHE A 47 4.85 -5.26 12.48
C PHE A 47 5.69 -4.74 11.33
N LEU A 48 5.49 -5.35 10.15
CA LEU A 48 6.15 -4.96 8.91
C LEU A 48 5.37 -3.83 8.23
N HIS A 49 6.06 -2.79 7.78
CA HIS A 49 5.54 -1.85 6.79
C HIS A 49 6.41 -1.92 5.52
N ILE A 50 5.77 -2.24 4.40
CA ILE A 50 6.39 -2.37 3.09
C ILE A 50 5.53 -1.71 2.00
N THR A 51 6.16 -1.08 1.01
CA THR A 51 5.46 -0.22 0.03
C THR A 51 6.22 -0.13 -1.29
N ASP A 52 5.54 0.30 -2.35
CA ASP A 52 6.14 0.78 -3.59
C ASP A 52 7.11 -0.24 -4.20
N MET A 53 6.55 -1.36 -4.63
CA MET A 53 7.30 -2.46 -5.24
C MET A 53 7.66 -2.17 -6.69
N HIS A 54 6.74 -1.55 -7.44
CA HIS A 54 6.89 -1.10 -8.82
C HIS A 54 7.61 -2.10 -9.73
N SER A 55 6.99 -3.25 -10.00
CA SER A 55 7.54 -4.18 -10.97
C SER A 55 6.89 -4.03 -12.35
N PRO A 56 7.67 -4.07 -13.43
CA PRO A 56 7.13 -4.03 -14.78
C PRO A 56 6.93 -5.43 -15.36
N ASN A 57 7.19 -6.46 -14.56
CA ASN A 57 7.31 -7.84 -14.97
C ASN A 57 6.50 -8.75 -14.06
N THR A 58 5.92 -9.80 -14.63
CA THR A 58 5.36 -10.94 -13.87
C THR A 58 6.05 -12.21 -14.35
N TRP A 59 6.06 -13.28 -13.55
CA TRP A 59 6.58 -14.58 -13.98
C TRP A 59 5.69 -15.23 -15.02
N THR A 60 4.37 -15.09 -14.88
CA THR A 60 3.40 -15.75 -15.75
C THR A 60 3.30 -15.09 -17.13
N LEU A 61 3.67 -13.81 -17.27
CA LEU A 61 3.64 -13.07 -18.53
C LEU A 61 5.03 -12.80 -19.11
N GLN A 62 5.91 -13.79 -19.37
CA GLN A 62 7.12 -13.49 -20.19
C GLN A 62 7.53 -14.50 -21.25
N PRO A 63 7.72 -13.99 -22.48
CA PRO A 63 9.06 -13.55 -22.92
C PRO A 63 9.29 -12.03 -23.08
N ASP A 64 8.28 -11.17 -22.88
CA ASP A 64 8.38 -9.72 -23.14
C ASP A 64 8.48 -8.88 -21.85
N ALA A 65 9.43 -9.25 -21.00
CA ALA A 65 9.87 -8.44 -19.87
C ALA A 65 10.13 -6.99 -20.31
N TRP A 66 9.44 -6.06 -19.67
CA TRP A 66 9.81 -4.66 -19.78
C TRP A 66 11.13 -4.45 -19.03
N TYR A 67 11.28 -4.87 -17.77
CA TYR A 67 12.63 -4.83 -17.17
C TYR A 67 13.54 -5.90 -17.77
N ARG A 68 14.66 -5.48 -18.37
CA ARG A 68 15.67 -6.39 -18.93
C ARG A 68 16.98 -6.27 -18.18
N VAL A 69 17.47 -7.38 -17.64
CA VAL A 69 18.86 -7.47 -17.16
C VAL A 69 19.80 -7.19 -18.33
N GLY A 70 20.74 -6.27 -18.11
CA GLY A 70 21.60 -5.71 -19.15
C GLY A 70 20.91 -4.69 -20.07
N GLY A 71 19.69 -4.25 -19.75
CA GLY A 71 18.98 -3.18 -20.43
C GLY A 71 19.63 -1.82 -20.19
N VAL A 72 19.45 -0.88 -21.11
CA VAL A 72 20.02 0.48 -21.00
C VAL A 72 19.18 1.30 -20.02
N VAL A 73 19.82 1.84 -18.99
CA VAL A 73 19.16 2.63 -17.93
C VAL A 73 18.38 3.82 -18.50
N ASP A 74 18.99 4.60 -19.40
CA ASP A 74 18.35 5.75 -20.08
C ASP A 74 17.11 5.40 -20.93
N LYS A 75 16.76 4.12 -21.05
CA LYS A 75 15.58 3.62 -21.76
C LYS A 75 14.68 2.84 -20.83
N ALA A 76 14.54 3.29 -19.58
CA ALA A 76 13.77 2.66 -18.51
C ALA A 76 14.11 1.17 -18.29
N CYS A 77 15.33 0.75 -18.66
CA CYS A 77 15.76 -0.65 -18.64
C CYS A 77 14.94 -1.59 -19.57
N HIS A 78 14.18 -1.04 -20.53
CA HIS A 78 13.34 -1.78 -21.47
C HIS A 78 14.09 -2.36 -22.67
N ASP A 79 15.22 -1.75 -23.02
CA ASP A 79 15.89 -1.97 -24.30
C ASP A 79 17.32 -2.50 -24.09
N LYS A 80 17.71 -3.53 -24.83
CA LYS A 80 19.12 -3.98 -24.83
C LYS A 80 20.03 -2.95 -25.54
N PRO A 81 21.31 -2.83 -25.13
CA PRO A 81 22.25 -1.90 -25.73
C PRO A 81 22.51 -2.23 -27.20
N ARG A 82 22.45 -1.20 -28.06
CA ARG A 82 22.83 -1.29 -29.47
C ARG A 82 24.32 -0.96 -29.59
N LYS A 83 25.13 -1.90 -30.11
CA LYS A 83 26.62 -1.90 -30.12
C LYS A 83 27.31 -0.54 -30.35
N ARG A 84 26.77 0.31 -31.23
CA ARG A 84 27.33 1.65 -31.52
C ARG A 84 26.66 2.79 -30.76
N LYS A 85 25.34 2.73 -30.54
CA LYS A 85 24.56 3.84 -29.98
C LYS A 85 24.62 3.91 -28.45
N ASP A 86 24.78 2.76 -27.80
CA ASP A 86 24.69 2.63 -26.34
C ASP A 86 26.02 2.22 -25.71
N LYS A 87 27.15 2.41 -26.41
CA LYS A 87 28.48 2.10 -25.90
C LYS A 87 28.81 3.02 -24.72
N GLY A 88 29.14 2.44 -23.56
CA GLY A 88 29.49 3.18 -22.35
C GLY A 88 28.31 3.63 -21.49
N LYS A 89 27.07 3.29 -21.87
CA LYS A 89 25.89 3.55 -21.03
C LYS A 89 25.81 2.56 -19.87
N GLN A 90 25.24 3.02 -18.75
CA GLN A 90 24.94 2.17 -17.60
C GLN A 90 23.88 1.13 -17.98
N LEU A 91 24.04 -0.08 -17.46
CA LEU A 91 23.17 -1.21 -17.75
C LEU A 91 22.49 -1.73 -16.47
N ALA A 92 21.31 -2.30 -16.64
CA ALA A 92 20.48 -2.85 -15.58
C ALA A 92 21.07 -4.13 -14.97
N GLY A 93 21.13 -4.22 -13.64
CA GLY A 93 21.50 -5.44 -12.91
C GLY A 93 20.32 -6.39 -12.66
N PRO A 94 20.55 -7.62 -12.18
CA PRO A 94 19.48 -8.55 -11.81
C PRO A 94 18.60 -8.07 -10.64
N LEU A 95 19.11 -7.20 -9.76
CA LEU A 95 18.39 -6.66 -8.60
C LEU A 95 17.91 -5.21 -8.79
N GLY A 96 17.99 -4.65 -10.00
CA GLY A 96 17.65 -3.24 -10.21
C GLY A 96 18.87 -2.35 -10.34
N VAL A 97 18.63 -1.04 -10.49
CA VAL A 97 19.63 0.02 -10.54
C VAL A 97 19.08 1.25 -9.83
N GLN A 98 19.82 1.75 -8.83
CA GLN A 98 19.46 2.97 -8.09
C GLN A 98 19.59 4.25 -8.92
N GLN A 99 18.94 5.31 -8.46
CA GLN A 99 18.99 6.67 -9.01
C GLN A 99 18.67 6.70 -10.51
N SER A 100 17.65 5.94 -10.91
CA SER A 100 17.21 5.83 -12.30
C SER A 100 15.69 5.79 -12.41
N ASP A 101 15.19 5.97 -13.64
CA ASP A 101 13.77 5.81 -13.99
C ASP A 101 13.40 4.34 -14.26
N CYS A 102 14.27 3.39 -13.90
CA CYS A 102 13.96 1.96 -14.04
C CYS A 102 13.12 1.45 -12.87
N ASP A 103 12.07 0.70 -13.21
CA ASP A 103 11.29 -0.04 -12.23
C ASP A 103 12.04 -1.27 -11.68
N ALA A 104 11.50 -1.90 -10.63
CA ALA A 104 12.13 -3.05 -9.98
C ALA A 104 11.94 -4.35 -10.78
N PRO A 105 13.02 -5.12 -11.06
CA PRO A 105 12.83 -6.48 -11.56
C PRO A 105 12.05 -7.30 -10.53
N PHE A 106 11.12 -8.14 -11.00
CA PHE A 106 10.33 -9.00 -10.10
C PHE A 106 11.20 -9.88 -9.18
N GLY A 107 12.39 -10.28 -9.65
CA GLY A 107 13.38 -11.00 -8.82
C GLY A 107 13.83 -10.24 -7.56
N LEU A 108 13.84 -8.90 -7.57
CA LEU A 108 14.10 -8.10 -6.37
C LEU A 108 12.97 -8.23 -5.36
N LEU A 109 11.71 -8.16 -5.79
CA LEU A 109 10.53 -8.30 -4.92
C LEU A 109 10.54 -9.66 -4.23
N GLU A 110 10.81 -10.72 -5.00
CA GLU A 110 10.88 -12.07 -4.47
C GLU A 110 12.03 -12.27 -3.50
N ALA A 111 13.23 -11.81 -3.85
CA ALA A 111 14.39 -11.93 -2.97
C ALA A 111 14.20 -11.11 -1.69
N THR A 112 13.49 -9.97 -1.77
CA THR A 112 13.10 -9.16 -0.60
C THR A 112 12.14 -9.91 0.30
N LEU A 113 11.03 -10.44 -0.24
CA LEU A 113 10.04 -11.17 0.55
C LEU A 113 10.56 -12.53 1.06
N ASP A 114 11.47 -13.19 0.33
CA ASP A 114 12.16 -14.39 0.80
C ASP A 114 13.04 -14.06 2.01
N TRP A 115 13.87 -13.02 1.92
CA TRP A 115 14.71 -12.59 3.03
C TRP A 115 13.89 -12.21 4.26
N ILE A 116 12.83 -11.40 4.09
CA ILE A 116 11.94 -11.02 5.19
C ILE A 116 11.26 -12.26 5.78
N GLY A 117 10.82 -13.20 4.93
CA GLY A 117 10.22 -14.45 5.36
C GLY A 117 11.15 -15.27 6.25
N ARG A 118 12.43 -15.38 5.88
CA ARG A 118 13.45 -16.11 6.67
C ARG A 118 13.78 -15.41 7.99
N GLU A 119 13.91 -14.10 7.98
CA GLU A 119 14.46 -13.36 9.12
C GLU A 119 13.39 -12.83 10.09
N TRP A 120 12.18 -12.57 9.61
CA TRP A 120 11.16 -11.80 10.34
C TRP A 120 9.79 -12.46 10.48
N LYS A 121 9.43 -13.47 9.67
CA LYS A 121 8.07 -14.05 9.70
C LYS A 121 7.62 -14.43 11.11
N ASP A 122 8.48 -15.10 11.87
CA ASP A 122 8.20 -15.57 13.24
C ASP A 122 8.50 -14.52 14.31
N LYS A 123 8.56 -13.24 13.92
CA LYS A 123 8.86 -12.10 14.81
C LYS A 123 7.91 -10.93 14.58
N ILE A 124 6.97 -11.03 13.66
CA ILE A 124 6.02 -9.97 13.33
C ILE A 124 4.59 -10.45 13.58
N ASP A 125 3.77 -9.55 14.10
CA ASP A 125 2.40 -9.82 14.50
C ASP A 125 1.39 -9.49 13.38
N PHE A 126 1.73 -8.58 12.48
CA PHE A 126 0.94 -8.24 11.28
C PHE A 126 1.80 -7.50 10.22
N VAL A 127 1.24 -7.31 9.02
CA VAL A 127 1.85 -6.60 7.88
C VAL A 127 0.95 -5.48 7.39
N ILE A 128 1.51 -4.29 7.22
CA ILE A 128 0.93 -3.17 6.48
C ILE A 128 1.62 -3.09 5.11
N TRP A 129 0.84 -3.20 4.04
CA TRP A 129 1.33 -3.18 2.66
C TRP A 129 0.65 -2.06 1.88
N THR A 130 1.35 -0.94 1.66
CA THR A 130 0.74 0.28 1.11
C THR A 130 0.76 0.39 -0.41
N GLY A 131 0.66 -0.74 -1.12
CA GLY A 131 0.41 -0.77 -2.57
C GLY A 131 1.56 -0.30 -3.46
N ASP A 132 1.20 0.11 -4.68
CA ASP A 132 2.08 0.45 -5.81
C ASP A 132 2.94 -0.73 -6.25
N ASN A 133 2.23 -1.76 -6.70
CA ASN A 133 2.87 -2.94 -7.26
C ASN A 133 3.22 -2.73 -8.72
N ALA A 134 2.29 -2.19 -9.51
CA ALA A 134 2.51 -1.99 -10.94
C ALA A 134 3.55 -0.91 -11.21
N ARG A 135 4.35 -1.16 -12.25
CA ARG A 135 5.31 -0.20 -12.79
C ARG A 135 4.74 1.19 -13.04
N HIS A 136 5.64 2.15 -13.07
CA HIS A 136 5.36 3.45 -13.65
C HIS A 136 4.94 3.33 -15.12
N ASP A 137 4.10 4.25 -15.55
CA ASP A 137 3.72 4.42 -16.96
C ASP A 137 4.65 5.42 -17.66
N SER A 138 5.96 5.27 -17.45
CA SER A 138 7.00 6.22 -17.88
C SER A 138 7.37 6.11 -19.37
N ASP A 139 7.06 4.98 -20.02
CA ASP A 139 7.33 4.75 -21.44
C ASP A 139 6.06 4.85 -22.29
N SER A 140 5.88 5.99 -22.94
CA SER A 140 4.72 6.24 -23.83
C SER A 140 4.57 5.26 -24.99
N ASN A 141 5.63 4.54 -25.39
CA ASN A 141 5.53 3.52 -26.44
C ASN A 141 4.99 2.19 -25.91
N ILE A 142 4.99 2.03 -24.58
CA ILE A 142 4.62 0.83 -23.87
C ILE A 142 3.68 1.23 -22.72
N PRO A 143 2.43 1.62 -23.05
CA PRO A 143 1.46 2.00 -22.02
C PRO A 143 1.11 0.80 -21.15
N ARG A 144 0.98 1.02 -19.84
CA ARG A 144 0.54 0.01 -18.87
C ARG A 144 -0.91 -0.38 -19.13
N THR A 145 -1.22 -1.67 -19.05
CA THR A 145 -2.57 -2.21 -19.31
C THR A 145 -3.24 -2.74 -18.04
N ARG A 146 -4.58 -2.77 -18.01
CA ARG A 146 -5.37 -3.41 -16.93
C ARG A 146 -4.91 -4.84 -16.64
N LYS A 147 -4.63 -5.61 -17.69
CA LYS A 147 -4.18 -6.99 -17.55
C LYS A 147 -2.84 -7.08 -16.81
N GLU A 148 -1.87 -6.26 -17.18
CA GLU A 148 -0.56 -6.24 -16.50
C GLU A 148 -0.70 -5.86 -15.03
N ILE A 149 -1.51 -4.84 -14.73
CA ILE A 149 -1.76 -4.37 -13.37
C ILE A 149 -2.36 -5.48 -12.51
N TYR A 150 -3.43 -6.11 -13.00
CA TYR A 150 -4.12 -7.17 -12.25
C TYR A 150 -3.28 -8.43 -12.12
N SER A 151 -2.56 -8.83 -13.17
CA SER A 151 -1.65 -9.99 -13.10
C SER A 151 -0.52 -9.77 -12.11
N LEU A 152 0.05 -8.56 -12.07
CA LEU A 152 1.11 -8.27 -11.12
C LEU A 152 0.59 -8.19 -9.69
N ASN A 153 -0.53 -7.50 -9.47
CA ASN A 153 -1.15 -7.43 -8.14
C ASN A 153 -1.53 -8.84 -7.63
N GLN A 154 -1.98 -9.73 -8.51
CA GLN A 154 -2.18 -11.14 -8.18
C GLN A 154 -0.89 -11.83 -7.76
N GLU A 155 0.19 -11.70 -8.54
CA GLU A 155 1.46 -12.36 -8.19
C GLU A 155 2.05 -11.82 -6.89
N VAL A 156 2.04 -10.50 -6.65
CA VAL A 156 2.54 -9.94 -5.38
C VAL A 156 1.65 -10.36 -4.21
N ALA A 157 0.32 -10.41 -4.37
CA ALA A 157 -0.57 -10.96 -3.36
C ALA A 157 -0.27 -12.43 -3.05
N ASP A 158 0.00 -13.25 -4.07
CA ASP A 158 0.40 -14.64 -3.90
C ASP A 158 1.75 -14.75 -3.15
N LEU A 159 2.70 -13.83 -3.40
CA LEU A 159 3.95 -13.77 -2.64
C LEU A 159 3.71 -13.41 -1.17
N MET A 160 2.86 -12.43 -0.90
CA MET A 160 2.51 -12.03 0.47
C MET A 160 1.83 -13.16 1.23
N ASP A 161 0.81 -13.82 0.65
CA ASP A 161 0.12 -14.96 1.27
C ASP A 161 1.08 -16.14 1.50
N LYS A 162 2.03 -16.34 0.60
CA LYS A 162 3.05 -17.38 0.75
C LYS A 162 4.05 -17.08 1.87
N THR A 163 4.49 -15.83 1.99
CA THR A 163 5.47 -15.43 3.01
C THR A 163 4.83 -15.37 4.40
N PHE A 164 3.63 -14.80 4.52
CA PHE A 164 3.02 -14.45 5.81
C PHE A 164 1.68 -15.14 6.11
N GLY A 165 1.03 -15.69 5.08
CA GLY A 165 -0.28 -16.33 5.18
C GLY A 165 -0.21 -17.80 5.63
N PHE A 166 -1.13 -18.61 5.10
CA PHE A 166 -1.33 -20.00 5.52
C PHE A 166 -0.23 -20.93 4.99
N ASN A 167 0.07 -22.00 5.73
CA ASN A 167 1.02 -23.02 5.27
C ASN A 167 0.49 -23.80 4.05
N ALA A 168 1.39 -24.55 3.40
CA ALA A 168 1.11 -25.26 2.15
C ALA A 168 0.00 -26.34 2.24
N SER A 169 -0.38 -26.78 3.45
CA SER A 169 -1.49 -27.71 3.68
C SER A 169 -2.85 -27.03 3.80
N GLY A 170 -2.92 -25.70 3.81
CA GLY A 170 -4.17 -24.96 3.97
C GLY A 170 -4.74 -25.06 5.40
N GLU A 171 -3.91 -25.50 6.35
CA GLU A 171 -4.24 -25.49 7.77
C GLU A 171 -3.79 -24.15 8.38
N PRO A 172 -4.48 -23.63 9.41
CA PRO A 172 -3.95 -22.53 10.19
C PRO A 172 -2.59 -22.97 10.75
N ASP A 173 -1.51 -22.38 10.24
CA ASP A 173 -0.24 -22.45 10.91
C ASP A 173 -0.40 -21.78 12.28
N GLN A 174 0.43 -22.16 13.26
CA GLN A 174 0.51 -21.42 14.52
C GLN A 174 0.96 -19.96 14.29
N HIS A 175 1.44 -19.64 13.08
CA HIS A 175 1.94 -18.32 12.64
C HIS A 175 1.19 -17.78 11.40
N TYR A 176 -0.13 -17.62 11.48
CA TYR A 176 -0.84 -16.73 10.55
C TYR A 176 -0.54 -15.27 10.91
N VAL A 177 0.00 -14.51 9.96
CA VAL A 177 0.26 -13.07 10.13
C VAL A 177 -0.75 -12.29 9.27
N PRO A 178 -1.67 -11.51 9.87
CA PRO A 178 -2.62 -10.68 9.12
C PRO A 178 -1.89 -9.70 8.17
N ILE A 179 -2.32 -9.65 6.92
CA ILE A 179 -1.79 -8.72 5.90
C ILE A 179 -2.88 -7.70 5.57
N VAL A 180 -2.54 -6.41 5.63
CA VAL A 180 -3.47 -5.31 5.37
C VAL A 180 -2.98 -4.48 4.18
N PRO A 181 -3.45 -4.79 2.95
CA PRO A 181 -3.12 -4.02 1.75
C PRO A 181 -3.86 -2.68 1.66
N SER A 182 -3.25 -1.71 0.97
CA SER A 182 -3.90 -0.49 0.47
C SER A 182 -3.64 -0.31 -1.03
N PHE A 183 -4.56 0.38 -1.74
CA PHE A 183 -4.39 0.69 -3.15
C PHE A 183 -3.30 1.73 -3.40
N GLY A 184 -2.39 1.43 -4.32
CA GLY A 184 -1.47 2.40 -4.90
C GLY A 184 -2.06 3.16 -6.09
N ASN A 185 -1.51 4.32 -6.43
CA ASN A 185 -1.93 5.11 -7.59
C ASN A 185 -1.51 4.45 -8.93
N ASN A 186 -0.52 3.57 -8.90
CA ASN A 186 -0.15 2.69 -10.00
C ASN A 186 -0.89 1.35 -10.00
N ASP A 187 -1.78 1.08 -9.05
CA ASP A 187 -2.60 -0.14 -9.05
C ASP A 187 -3.99 0.06 -9.69
N CYS A 188 -4.24 1.26 -10.24
CA CYS A 188 -5.45 1.60 -10.98
C CYS A 188 -5.17 1.92 -12.45
N TYR A 189 -6.23 1.88 -13.26
CA TYR A 189 -6.18 2.24 -14.68
C TYR A 189 -7.38 3.11 -15.05
N PRO A 190 -7.16 4.28 -15.70
CA PRO A 190 -5.87 4.92 -15.99
C PRO A 190 -5.06 5.29 -14.73
N HIS A 191 -3.78 5.64 -14.89
CA HIS A 191 -2.91 6.06 -13.78
C HIS A 191 -3.56 7.20 -12.96
N ASN A 192 -3.54 7.08 -11.62
CA ASN A 192 -4.21 7.97 -10.65
C ASN A 192 -5.74 8.01 -10.67
N ILE A 193 -6.40 7.41 -11.66
CA ILE A 193 -7.84 7.53 -11.83
C ILE A 193 -8.53 6.34 -11.19
N PHE A 194 -9.04 6.55 -9.99
CA PHE A 194 -9.93 5.61 -9.30
C PHE A 194 -11.35 6.17 -9.33
N TYR A 195 -12.19 5.58 -10.20
CA TYR A 195 -13.60 5.91 -10.29
C TYR A 195 -14.35 5.55 -9.01
N GLY A 196 -15.52 6.15 -8.80
CA GLY A 196 -16.38 5.83 -7.66
C GLY A 196 -16.61 4.33 -7.47
N GLY A 197 -16.92 3.95 -6.23
CA GLY A 197 -16.98 2.55 -5.87
C GLY A 197 -18.29 1.86 -6.22
N GLY A 198 -18.54 0.72 -5.58
CA GLY A 198 -19.67 -0.16 -5.89
C GLY A 198 -19.29 -1.34 -6.79
N PRO A 199 -20.18 -2.34 -6.91
CA PRO A 199 -19.88 -3.62 -7.57
C PRO A 199 -19.64 -3.51 -9.08
N SER A 200 -20.01 -2.38 -9.70
CA SER A 200 -19.75 -2.10 -11.11
C SER A 200 -18.32 -1.60 -11.38
N ASN A 201 -17.57 -1.19 -10.35
CA ASN A 201 -16.19 -0.77 -10.54
C ASN A 201 -15.29 -1.99 -10.82
N PRO A 202 -14.68 -2.09 -12.02
CA PRO A 202 -13.93 -3.27 -12.43
C PRO A 202 -12.66 -3.48 -11.60
N THR A 203 -12.03 -2.39 -11.13
CA THR A 203 -10.84 -2.47 -10.27
C THR A 203 -11.22 -3.02 -8.91
N ILE A 204 -12.25 -2.49 -8.25
CA ILE A 204 -12.73 -3.03 -6.96
C ILE A 204 -13.09 -4.50 -7.09
N ARG A 205 -13.86 -4.87 -8.12
CA ARG A 205 -14.26 -6.27 -8.33
C ARG A 205 -13.05 -7.17 -8.47
N LYS A 206 -12.07 -6.79 -9.31
CA LYS A 206 -10.90 -7.62 -9.53
C LYS A 206 -10.02 -7.74 -8.28
N PHE A 207 -9.86 -6.65 -7.53
CA PHE A 207 -9.08 -6.65 -6.30
C PHE A 207 -9.80 -7.35 -5.14
N LEU A 208 -11.13 -7.41 -5.14
CA LEU A 208 -11.87 -8.25 -4.19
C LEU A 208 -11.51 -9.73 -4.38
N ASP A 209 -11.31 -10.17 -5.63
CA ASP A 209 -10.85 -11.53 -5.93
C ASP A 209 -9.39 -11.72 -5.47
N ILE A 210 -8.49 -10.79 -5.83
CA ILE A 210 -7.05 -10.86 -5.52
C ILE A 210 -6.80 -10.82 -4.00
N TRP A 211 -7.44 -9.89 -3.29
CA TRP A 211 -7.26 -9.67 -1.86
C TRP A 211 -8.29 -10.42 -0.99
N ARG A 212 -9.05 -11.36 -1.57
CA ARG A 212 -10.03 -12.16 -0.83
C ARG A 212 -9.49 -12.79 0.46
N PRO A 213 -8.24 -13.29 0.54
CA PRO A 213 -7.70 -13.84 1.78
C PRO A 213 -7.41 -12.81 2.87
N PHE A 214 -7.20 -11.55 2.49
CA PHE A 214 -6.75 -10.46 3.37
C PHE A 214 -7.92 -9.63 3.90
N ILE A 215 -9.09 -9.70 3.23
CA ILE A 215 -10.28 -8.95 3.60
C ILE A 215 -11.18 -9.80 4.50
N PRO A 216 -11.45 -9.37 5.74
CA PRO A 216 -12.39 -10.04 6.63
C PRO A 216 -13.78 -10.20 6.01
N TYR A 217 -14.48 -11.28 6.34
CA TYR A 217 -15.77 -11.61 5.71
C TYR A 217 -16.83 -10.51 5.93
N ASP A 218 -16.86 -9.92 7.11
CA ASP A 218 -17.76 -8.81 7.48
C ASP A 218 -17.42 -7.50 6.76
N GLN A 219 -16.24 -7.41 6.13
CA GLN A 219 -15.76 -6.22 5.43
C GLN A 219 -15.91 -6.28 3.91
N LEU A 220 -16.39 -7.39 3.35
CA LEU A 220 -16.51 -7.55 1.90
C LEU A 220 -17.44 -6.51 1.26
N HIS A 221 -18.54 -6.19 1.92
CA HIS A 221 -19.46 -5.18 1.42
C HIS A 221 -18.86 -3.76 1.49
N THR A 222 -18.15 -3.45 2.59
CA THR A 222 -17.40 -2.21 2.73
C THR A 222 -16.34 -2.07 1.62
N PHE A 223 -15.59 -3.15 1.38
CA PHE A 223 -14.60 -3.18 0.30
C PHE A 223 -15.24 -2.99 -1.07
N GLN A 224 -16.37 -3.66 -1.35
CA GLN A 224 -17.12 -3.45 -2.59
C GLN A 224 -17.61 -2.00 -2.75
N THR A 225 -17.90 -1.32 -1.64
CA THR A 225 -18.40 0.06 -1.65
C THR A 225 -17.34 1.05 -2.08
N GLY A 226 -16.06 0.87 -1.72
CA GLY A 226 -15.04 1.87 -2.05
C GLY A 226 -13.58 1.40 -2.07
N GLY A 227 -13.30 0.12 -1.89
CA GLY A 227 -11.94 -0.43 -1.87
C GLY A 227 -11.17 -0.12 -0.58
N TYR A 228 -11.87 0.30 0.48
CA TYR A 228 -11.35 0.48 1.84
C TYR A 228 -12.03 -0.51 2.79
N PHE A 229 -11.35 -0.85 3.89
CA PHE A 229 -11.82 -1.86 4.85
C PHE A 229 -11.07 -1.77 6.18
N ALA A 230 -11.59 -2.47 7.20
CA ALA A 230 -10.96 -2.57 8.51
C ALA A 230 -10.46 -3.99 8.80
N VAL A 231 -9.38 -4.15 9.57
CA VAL A 231 -8.90 -5.45 10.04
C VAL A 231 -8.54 -5.36 11.52
N ASP A 232 -9.13 -6.21 12.36
CA ASP A 232 -8.69 -6.41 13.74
C ASP A 232 -7.46 -7.32 13.75
N VAL A 233 -6.28 -6.70 13.54
CA VAL A 233 -5.01 -7.43 13.46
C VAL A 233 -4.63 -8.06 14.80
N ILE A 234 -4.99 -7.41 15.92
CA ILE A 234 -4.98 -8.00 17.25
C ILE A 234 -6.42 -7.96 17.79
N PRO A 235 -7.16 -9.08 17.78
CA PRO A 235 -8.57 -9.11 18.13
C PRO A 235 -8.90 -8.41 19.46
N GLY A 236 -9.83 -7.45 19.42
CA GLY A 236 -10.26 -6.70 20.61
C GLY A 236 -9.24 -5.70 21.17
N LYS A 237 -8.10 -5.49 20.51
CA LYS A 237 -7.06 -4.56 20.97
C LYS A 237 -6.58 -3.59 19.90
N ILE A 238 -6.21 -4.06 18.71
CA ILE A 238 -5.64 -3.23 17.63
C ILE A 238 -6.38 -3.46 16.32
N ARG A 239 -6.85 -2.35 15.72
CA ARG A 239 -7.49 -2.31 14.40
C ARG A 239 -6.64 -1.52 13.42
N VAL A 240 -6.55 -2.00 12.19
CA VAL A 240 -6.00 -1.25 11.05
C VAL A 240 -7.15 -0.83 10.14
N LEU A 241 -7.20 0.46 9.80
CA LEU A 241 -8.12 1.03 8.80
C LEU A 241 -7.35 1.26 7.51
N ALA A 242 -7.62 0.45 6.49
CA ALA A 242 -7.01 0.56 5.17
C ALA A 242 -7.83 1.50 4.28
N LEU A 243 -7.27 2.67 4.00
CA LEU A 243 -7.91 3.71 3.19
C LEU A 243 -7.57 3.52 1.71
N ASN A 244 -8.57 3.70 0.85
CA ASN A 244 -8.36 4.04 -0.55
C ASN A 244 -8.13 5.56 -0.68
N THR A 245 -6.86 5.98 -0.60
CA THR A 245 -6.50 7.42 -0.61
C THR A 245 -6.64 8.08 -1.98
N LEU A 246 -6.91 7.32 -3.04
CA LEU A 246 -7.16 7.88 -4.37
C LEU A 246 -8.45 8.69 -4.44
N TYR A 247 -9.40 8.48 -3.53
CA TYR A 247 -10.57 9.36 -3.39
C TYR A 247 -10.25 10.72 -2.78
N PHE A 248 -9.09 10.87 -2.16
CA PHE A 248 -8.63 12.14 -1.58
C PHE A 248 -7.59 12.81 -2.48
N TYR A 249 -7.06 12.08 -3.45
CA TYR A 249 -5.92 12.46 -4.24
C TYR A 249 -6.28 13.49 -5.31
N ASN A 250 -5.63 14.67 -5.31
CA ASN A 250 -5.96 15.75 -6.23
C ASN A 250 -5.59 15.49 -7.70
N SER A 251 -4.81 14.44 -7.97
CA SER A 251 -4.52 13.98 -9.33
C SER A 251 -5.51 12.92 -9.81
N ASN A 252 -6.50 12.54 -8.99
CA ASN A 252 -7.65 11.77 -9.41
C ASN A 252 -8.76 12.72 -9.89
N ALA A 253 -8.88 12.86 -11.21
CA ALA A 253 -9.88 13.71 -11.84
C ALA A 253 -11.30 13.07 -11.89
N ALA A 254 -11.48 11.85 -11.38
CA ALA A 254 -12.77 11.17 -11.34
C ALA A 254 -13.56 11.38 -10.02
N VAL A 255 -12.99 12.15 -9.09
CA VAL A 255 -13.61 12.52 -7.80
C VAL A 255 -13.45 14.02 -7.58
N ASP A 256 -14.31 14.60 -6.73
CA ASP A 256 -14.39 16.05 -6.53
C ASP A 256 -14.27 16.44 -5.04
N GLY A 257 -13.31 15.82 -4.34
CA GLY A 257 -12.97 16.17 -2.96
C GLY A 257 -13.92 15.58 -1.91
N CYS A 258 -13.96 16.21 -0.73
CA CYS A 258 -14.62 15.66 0.46
C CYS A 258 -15.70 16.57 1.06
N ASP A 259 -16.18 17.55 0.29
CA ASP A 259 -17.21 18.53 0.66
C ASP A 259 -18.52 18.35 -0.12
N VAL A 260 -18.56 17.42 -1.08
CA VAL A 260 -19.75 17.10 -1.88
C VAL A 260 -20.37 15.78 -1.43
N LYS A 261 -21.59 15.83 -0.89
CA LYS A 261 -22.31 14.62 -0.45
C LYS A 261 -22.53 13.65 -1.62
N GLY A 262 -22.16 12.39 -1.41
CA GLY A 262 -22.25 11.33 -2.43
C GLY A 262 -21.04 11.24 -3.35
N ASP A 263 -20.07 12.16 -3.24
CA ASP A 263 -18.74 11.93 -3.80
C ASP A 263 -18.02 10.83 -3.01
N PRO A 264 -17.26 9.93 -3.67
CA PRO A 264 -16.48 8.90 -2.98
C PRO A 264 -15.58 9.42 -1.86
N GLY A 265 -15.01 10.62 -2.00
CA GLY A 265 -14.17 11.25 -0.96
C GLY A 265 -14.98 11.59 0.29
N TYR A 266 -16.16 12.19 0.13
CA TYR A 266 -17.06 12.54 1.24
C TYR A 266 -17.55 11.29 1.98
N ASP A 267 -18.03 10.28 1.24
CA ASP A 267 -18.57 9.05 1.85
C ASP A 267 -17.48 8.26 2.59
N HIS A 268 -16.25 8.26 2.06
CA HIS A 268 -15.12 7.61 2.69
C HIS A 268 -14.67 8.32 3.98
N MET A 269 -14.69 9.66 4.04
CA MET A 269 -14.44 10.39 5.30
C MET A 269 -15.49 10.09 6.37
N ASN A 270 -16.77 9.98 5.99
CA ASN A 270 -17.83 9.57 6.92
C ASN A 270 -17.62 8.14 7.44
N TRP A 271 -17.20 7.22 6.57
CA TRP A 271 -16.85 5.86 6.97
C TRP A 271 -15.68 5.85 7.95
N LEU A 272 -14.62 6.61 7.67
CA LEU A 272 -13.45 6.70 8.55
C LEU A 272 -13.85 7.20 9.94
N GLU A 273 -14.60 8.29 10.03
CA GLU A 273 -15.07 8.83 11.30
C GLU A 273 -15.95 7.82 12.06
N THR A 274 -16.85 7.12 11.35
CA THR A 274 -17.71 6.09 11.93
C THR A 274 -16.89 4.91 12.49
N GLN A 275 -15.87 4.45 11.77
CA GLN A 275 -15.00 3.38 12.25
C GLN A 275 -14.20 3.79 13.49
N LEU A 276 -13.76 5.04 13.56
CA LEU A 276 -13.05 5.57 14.71
C LEU A 276 -13.96 5.74 15.93
N ASP A 277 -15.21 6.17 15.74
CA ASP A 277 -16.22 6.19 16.81
C ASP A 277 -16.45 4.78 17.38
N LEU A 278 -16.62 3.77 16.51
CA LEU A 278 -16.77 2.38 16.92
C LEU A 278 -15.52 1.86 17.65
N ALA A 279 -14.32 2.14 17.12
CA ALA A 279 -13.07 1.74 17.73
C ALA A 279 -12.90 2.34 19.13
N ARG A 280 -13.25 3.62 19.31
CA ARG A 280 -13.20 4.29 20.63
C ARG A 280 -14.17 3.64 21.61
N GLN A 281 -15.40 3.34 21.19
CA GLN A 281 -16.39 2.65 22.04
C GLN A 281 -15.91 1.26 22.48
N LEU A 282 -15.22 0.55 21.57
CA LEU A 282 -14.63 -0.76 21.81
C LEU A 282 -13.26 -0.69 22.49
N LYS A 283 -12.75 0.51 22.81
CA LYS A 283 -11.42 0.76 23.41
C LYS A 283 -10.26 0.15 22.61
N LEU A 284 -10.37 0.15 21.28
CA LEU A 284 -9.32 -0.31 20.38
C LEU A 284 -8.32 0.82 20.14
N LYS A 285 -7.05 0.45 19.95
CA LYS A 285 -6.05 1.31 19.30
C LYS A 285 -6.13 1.14 17.79
N VAL A 286 -5.85 2.20 17.04
CA VAL A 286 -6.06 2.24 15.59
C VAL A 286 -4.79 2.65 14.86
N HIS A 287 -4.42 1.86 13.85
CA HIS A 287 -3.54 2.30 12.79
C HIS A 287 -4.36 2.72 11.57
N VAL A 288 -3.98 3.83 10.94
CA VAL A 288 -4.56 4.28 9.67
C VAL A 288 -3.50 4.11 8.60
N THR A 289 -3.87 3.47 7.49
CA THR A 289 -2.93 3.20 6.40
C THR A 289 -3.55 3.56 5.04
N GLY A 290 -2.70 3.91 4.09
CA GLY A 290 -3.07 4.22 2.72
C GLY A 290 -1.81 4.41 1.88
N HIS A 291 -1.95 4.70 0.59
CA HIS A 291 -0.78 4.89 -0.28
C HIS A 291 -0.32 6.35 -0.31
N VAL A 292 -1.10 7.23 -0.95
CA VAL A 292 -0.79 8.67 -1.03
C VAL A 292 -0.95 9.32 0.36
N PRO A 293 0.10 9.94 0.93
CA PRO A 293 0.03 10.54 2.25
C PRO A 293 -0.76 11.86 2.24
N PRO A 294 -1.52 12.16 3.31
CA PRO A 294 -2.26 13.41 3.46
C PRO A 294 -1.28 14.59 3.50
N ARG A 295 -1.33 15.44 2.46
CA ARG A 295 -0.45 16.63 2.34
C ARG A 295 -1.11 17.73 1.50
N PRO A 296 -0.77 19.02 1.71
CA PRO A 296 -1.39 20.17 1.03
C PRO A 296 -1.37 20.18 -0.51
N LYS A 297 -0.40 19.48 -1.12
CA LYS A 297 -0.28 19.34 -2.59
C LYS A 297 -0.57 17.95 -3.13
N ALA A 298 -0.87 17.00 -2.25
CA ALA A 298 -1.29 15.65 -2.62
C ALA A 298 -2.82 15.55 -2.56
N TYR A 299 -3.45 16.01 -1.48
CA TYR A 299 -4.88 15.85 -1.29
C TYR A 299 -5.68 17.04 -1.84
N TYR A 300 -6.95 16.78 -2.19
CA TYR A 300 -7.93 17.85 -2.31
C TYR A 300 -7.99 18.64 -0.99
N PRO A 301 -8.19 19.97 -1.05
CA PRO A 301 -8.14 20.81 0.15
C PRO A 301 -9.22 20.44 1.17
N SER A 302 -10.44 20.19 0.68
CA SER A 302 -11.56 19.73 1.50
C SER A 302 -11.25 18.40 2.18
N CYS A 303 -10.61 17.47 1.46
CA CYS A 303 -10.17 16.20 2.04
C CYS A 303 -9.07 16.36 3.09
N LEU A 304 -8.04 17.16 2.84
CA LEU A 304 -6.98 17.38 3.82
C LEU A 304 -7.52 17.99 5.12
N GLN A 305 -8.42 18.97 4.99
CA GLN A 305 -9.04 19.62 6.14
C GLN A 305 -9.86 18.64 6.97
N VAL A 306 -10.75 17.87 6.33
CA VAL A 306 -11.60 16.89 7.02
C VAL A 306 -10.76 15.79 7.65
N TYR A 307 -9.79 15.24 6.91
CA TYR A 307 -8.87 14.22 7.41
C TYR A 307 -8.13 14.69 8.67
N THR A 308 -7.55 15.90 8.62
CA THR A 308 -6.76 16.44 9.74
C THR A 308 -7.63 16.61 10.98
N LYS A 309 -8.85 17.14 10.82
CA LYS A 309 -9.81 17.29 11.92
C LYS A 309 -10.22 15.96 12.53
N ILE A 310 -10.50 14.94 11.70
CA ILE A 310 -10.79 13.58 12.17
C ILE A 310 -9.58 13.03 12.94
N ALA A 311 -8.39 13.08 12.35
CA ALA A 311 -7.18 12.54 12.98
C ALA A 311 -6.87 13.20 14.34
N GLN A 312 -7.06 14.51 14.48
CA GLN A 312 -6.93 15.21 15.76
C GLN A 312 -8.05 14.84 16.73
N LYS A 313 -9.31 14.77 16.27
CA LYS A 313 -10.45 14.36 17.11
C LYS A 313 -10.23 12.98 17.73
N TYR A 314 -9.53 12.07 17.05
CA TYR A 314 -9.27 10.70 17.49
C TYR A 314 -7.82 10.41 17.88
N SER A 315 -7.04 11.44 18.23
CA SER A 315 -5.62 11.30 18.58
C SER A 315 -5.36 10.46 19.85
N ASP A 316 -6.38 10.21 20.67
CA ASP A 316 -6.35 9.34 21.85
C ASP A 316 -6.31 7.84 21.50
N ILE A 317 -6.87 7.45 20.34
CA ILE A 317 -6.94 6.05 19.91
C ILE A 317 -6.12 5.76 18.65
N ILE A 318 -5.86 6.76 17.80
CA ILE A 318 -5.00 6.57 16.64
C ILE A 318 -3.53 6.58 17.08
N ILE A 319 -2.86 5.45 16.94
CA ILE A 319 -1.46 5.25 17.36
C ILE A 319 -0.47 5.35 16.21
N GLY A 320 -0.91 5.34 14.95
CA GLY A 320 0.00 5.55 13.82
C GLY A 320 -0.70 5.72 12.48
N HIS A 321 -0.07 6.52 11.63
CA HIS A 321 -0.45 6.78 10.24
C HIS A 321 0.68 6.34 9.31
N TRP A 322 0.40 5.43 8.38
CA TRP A 322 1.42 4.71 7.59
C TRP A 322 1.16 4.80 6.09
N TYR A 323 2.09 5.42 5.35
CA TYR A 323 1.97 5.73 3.94
C TYR A 323 3.26 5.47 3.14
N GLY A 324 3.15 5.43 1.82
CA GLY A 324 4.27 5.27 0.88
C GLY A 324 4.29 6.41 -0.14
N HIS A 325 4.29 6.07 -1.43
CA HIS A 325 4.09 6.94 -2.59
C HIS A 325 5.24 7.91 -2.91
N VAL A 326 5.78 8.59 -1.90
CA VAL A 326 6.78 9.65 -2.10
C VAL A 326 8.17 9.07 -2.37
N ASN A 327 8.36 7.77 -2.11
CA ASN A 327 9.60 7.03 -2.34
C ASN A 327 10.81 7.59 -1.55
N MET A 328 10.57 8.30 -0.44
CA MET A 328 11.58 8.92 0.42
C MET A 328 11.26 8.67 1.90
N ASP A 329 12.28 8.39 2.73
CA ASP A 329 12.10 8.15 4.16
C ASP A 329 11.93 9.47 4.92
N HIS A 330 10.70 9.81 5.30
CA HIS A 330 10.47 10.98 6.12
C HIS A 330 9.11 10.94 6.82
N PHE A 331 8.84 11.97 7.61
CA PHE A 331 7.54 12.18 8.24
C PHE A 331 6.97 13.54 7.87
N VAL A 332 5.66 13.68 7.95
CA VAL A 332 4.95 14.95 7.88
C VAL A 332 4.25 15.19 9.21
N LEU A 333 4.36 16.44 9.68
CA LEU A 333 3.54 16.96 10.76
C LEU A 333 2.45 17.80 10.12
N LEU A 334 1.20 17.42 10.38
CA LEU A 334 0.00 18.13 9.93
C LEU A 334 -0.68 18.83 11.10
N ASP A 335 -1.19 20.04 10.85
CA ASP A 335 -2.18 20.68 11.71
C ASP A 335 -3.28 21.34 10.88
N GLU A 336 -4.32 21.86 11.55
CA GLU A 336 -5.46 22.49 10.87
C GLU A 336 -5.07 23.69 10.01
N GLN A 337 -3.86 24.24 10.15
CA GLN A 337 -3.43 25.38 9.35
C GLN A 337 -2.81 24.97 8.01
N ASP A 338 -2.66 23.67 7.73
CA ASP A 338 -2.06 23.16 6.50
C ASP A 338 -2.96 23.25 5.27
N ASP A 339 -4.26 23.46 5.45
CA ASP A 339 -5.20 23.75 4.36
C ASP A 339 -5.10 25.20 3.85
N ASN A 340 -4.46 26.10 4.62
CA ASN A 340 -4.30 27.50 4.26
C ASN A 340 -3.47 27.67 2.97
N GLU A 341 -3.92 28.59 2.12
CA GLU A 341 -3.34 28.83 0.79
C GLU A 341 -1.84 29.18 0.84
N GLU A 342 -1.41 29.98 1.83
CA GLU A 342 0.01 30.30 2.04
C GLU A 342 0.87 29.04 2.27
N VAL A 343 0.34 28.06 3.02
CA VAL A 343 1.04 26.82 3.37
C VAL A 343 1.04 25.84 2.20
N ARG A 344 -0.06 25.81 1.45
CA ARG A 344 -0.15 25.11 0.17
C ARG A 344 0.87 25.63 -0.82
N ASN A 345 1.02 26.95 -0.95
CA ASN A 345 1.99 27.59 -1.84
C ASN A 345 3.45 27.31 -1.44
N MET A 346 3.71 27.02 -0.16
CA MET A 346 5.02 26.61 0.36
C MET A 346 5.36 25.12 0.12
N SER A 347 4.46 24.30 -0.42
CA SER A 347 4.64 22.85 -0.61
C SER A 347 5.19 22.47 -2.01
N VAL A 348 5.75 21.26 -2.21
CA VAL A 348 6.27 20.79 -3.51
C VAL A 348 5.14 20.03 -4.23
N PRO A 349 5.04 20.12 -5.58
CA PRO A 349 4.17 19.22 -6.34
C PRO A 349 4.32 17.77 -5.89
N ASP A 350 3.22 17.05 -5.88
CA ASP A 350 3.17 15.67 -5.38
C ASP A 350 4.00 14.71 -6.26
N GLN A 351 3.94 14.89 -7.58
CA GLN A 351 4.82 14.22 -8.53
C GLN A 351 6.19 14.90 -8.57
N VAL A 352 7.06 14.53 -7.63
CA VAL A 352 8.47 14.87 -7.69
C VAL A 352 9.12 13.82 -8.58
N HIS A 353 9.67 14.21 -9.73
CA HIS A 353 10.81 13.45 -10.26
C HIS A 353 11.91 13.60 -9.23
N ALA A 354 12.03 12.60 -8.36
CA ALA A 354 12.79 12.63 -7.11
C ALA A 354 14.27 13.01 -7.29
N LEU A 355 14.77 13.15 -8.52
CA LEU A 355 16.14 13.54 -8.85
C LEU A 355 16.31 15.00 -9.33
N LYS A 356 15.23 15.71 -9.73
CA LYS A 356 15.34 17.06 -10.33
C LYS A 356 15.11 18.21 -9.35
N ASP A 357 14.26 18.03 -8.34
CA ASP A 357 13.82 19.11 -7.43
C ASP A 357 14.19 18.88 -5.95
N ILE A 358 15.15 17.99 -5.67
CA ILE A 358 15.54 17.59 -4.31
C ILE A 358 15.83 18.78 -3.39
N PRO A 359 16.67 19.77 -3.75
CA PRO A 359 17.02 20.85 -2.83
C PRO A 359 15.79 21.67 -2.41
N LYS A 360 14.87 21.90 -3.35
CA LYS A 360 13.62 22.62 -3.10
C LYS A 360 12.70 21.81 -2.18
N TYR A 361 12.63 20.49 -2.37
CA TYR A 361 11.89 19.58 -1.49
C TYR A 361 12.40 19.60 -0.06
N LEU A 362 13.71 19.43 0.13
CA LEU A 362 14.34 19.43 1.45
C LEU A 362 14.20 20.76 2.17
N ASP A 363 14.36 21.87 1.45
CA ASP A 363 14.20 23.22 1.99
C ASP A 363 12.76 23.48 2.47
N GLN A 364 11.76 23.01 1.71
CA GLN A 364 10.36 23.09 2.12
C GLN A 364 10.03 22.17 3.30
N LEU A 365 10.54 20.94 3.29
CA LEU A 365 10.40 20.00 4.40
C LEU A 365 11.02 20.58 5.69
N HIS A 366 12.22 21.17 5.60
CA HIS A 366 12.88 21.84 6.71
C HIS A 366 12.05 23.00 7.27
N ARG A 367 11.47 23.83 6.39
CA ARG A 367 10.55 24.90 6.80
C ARG A 367 9.31 24.38 7.52
N ARG A 368 8.72 23.28 7.05
CA ARG A 368 7.56 22.65 7.70
C ARG A 368 7.92 22.13 9.08
N TYR A 369 9.04 21.42 9.24
CA TYR A 369 9.53 20.99 10.55
C TYR A 369 9.77 22.17 11.49
N LYS A 370 10.29 23.28 10.97
CA LYS A 370 10.54 24.48 11.77
C LYS A 370 9.24 25.09 12.28
N ARG A 371 8.22 25.17 11.42
CA ARG A 371 6.87 25.61 11.80
C ARG A 371 6.27 24.70 12.86
N ALA A 372 6.19 23.40 12.59
CA ALA A 372 5.59 22.44 13.50
C ALA A 372 6.31 22.36 14.86
N SER A 373 7.64 22.57 14.87
CA SER A 373 8.43 22.61 16.13
C SER A 373 8.06 23.74 17.09
N ALA A 374 7.39 24.79 16.58
CA ALA A 374 6.87 25.92 17.34
C ALA A 374 5.41 25.73 17.78
N SER A 375 4.70 24.73 17.25
CA SER A 375 3.34 24.39 17.60
C SER A 375 3.26 23.42 18.78
N ASN A 376 2.08 23.34 19.41
CA ASN A 376 1.81 22.33 20.45
C ASN A 376 1.71 20.94 19.81
N ALA A 377 2.44 19.96 20.35
CA ALA A 377 2.47 18.59 19.81
C ALA A 377 1.12 17.88 19.85
N SER A 378 0.26 18.21 20.81
CA SER A 378 -1.10 17.66 20.89
C SER A 378 -1.99 18.06 19.69
N ASN A 379 -1.63 19.12 18.97
CA ASN A 379 -2.33 19.55 17.77
C ASN A 379 -1.74 18.94 16.49
N GLN A 380 -0.65 18.17 16.57
CA GLN A 380 0.06 17.66 15.41
C GLN A 380 -0.37 16.22 15.11
N VAL A 381 -0.75 15.98 13.87
CA VAL A 381 -0.96 14.63 13.34
C VAL A 381 0.33 14.20 12.67
N VAL A 382 0.91 13.09 13.13
CA VAL A 382 2.14 12.53 12.58
C VAL A 382 1.80 11.56 11.46
N ILE A 383 2.38 11.79 10.29
CA ILE A 383 2.24 10.96 9.10
C ILE A 383 3.60 10.33 8.79
N ASN A 384 3.72 9.01 8.90
CA ASN A 384 4.94 8.30 8.56
C ASN A 384 4.92 7.93 7.08
N ILE A 385 5.98 8.28 6.36
CA ILE A 385 6.16 7.97 4.93
C ILE A 385 7.37 7.06 4.81
N SER A 386 7.13 5.82 4.40
CA SER A 386 8.18 4.82 4.26
C SER A 386 8.85 4.89 2.87
N PRO A 387 10.17 4.67 2.80
CA PRO A 387 10.88 4.49 1.55
C PRO A 387 10.45 3.18 0.84
N PRO A 388 10.72 3.05 -0.47
CA PRO A 388 10.17 2.00 -1.30
C PRO A 388 11.07 0.75 -1.35
N VAL A 389 10.52 -0.37 -1.83
CA VAL A 389 11.33 -1.51 -2.33
C VAL A 389 11.90 -1.18 -3.71
N LEU A 390 11.20 -0.39 -4.51
CA LEU A 390 11.68 0.14 -5.77
C LEU A 390 13.08 0.77 -5.60
N PRO A 391 14.08 0.38 -6.41
CA PRO A 391 15.42 0.95 -6.31
C PRO A 391 15.48 2.33 -6.99
N VAL A 392 14.64 3.29 -6.60
CA VAL A 392 14.94 4.72 -6.86
C VAL A 392 16.11 5.14 -5.97
N TYR A 393 16.10 4.66 -4.73
CA TYR A 393 17.25 4.65 -3.83
C TYR A 393 17.68 3.20 -3.56
N LEU A 394 18.25 2.88 -2.40
CA LEU A 394 18.46 1.48 -2.02
C LEU A 394 17.11 0.88 -1.59
N PRO A 395 16.76 -0.35 -2.00
CA PRO A 395 15.53 -1.03 -1.57
C PRO A 395 15.44 -1.16 -0.06
N THR A 396 14.22 -1.02 0.46
CA THR A 396 13.98 -0.97 1.90
C THR A 396 12.70 -1.65 2.35
N PHE A 397 12.60 -1.88 3.66
CA PHE A 397 11.35 -2.07 4.39
C PHE A 397 11.54 -1.61 5.84
N ARG A 398 10.45 -1.49 6.61
CA ARG A 398 10.49 -1.03 8.00
C ARG A 398 9.84 -2.04 8.94
N ILE A 399 10.45 -2.25 10.10
CA ILE A 399 9.83 -2.95 11.22
C ILE A 399 9.49 -1.93 12.30
N VAL A 400 8.21 -1.84 12.66
CA VAL A 400 7.73 -0.93 13.71
C VAL A 400 7.53 -1.71 15.00
N HIS A 401 7.97 -1.13 16.12
CA HIS A 401 7.97 -1.74 17.44
C HIS A 401 6.89 -1.12 18.33
N TYR A 402 6.11 -1.95 19.02
CA TYR A 402 5.01 -1.51 19.88
C TYR A 402 4.93 -2.31 21.19
N ASP A 403 4.26 -1.73 22.18
CA ASP A 403 4.12 -2.32 23.51
C ASP A 403 3.17 -3.52 23.49
N VAL A 404 3.69 -4.68 23.90
CA VAL A 404 2.95 -5.95 24.08
C VAL A 404 2.98 -6.40 25.55
N GLY A 405 3.05 -5.45 26.48
CA GLY A 405 3.08 -5.73 27.92
C GLY A 405 1.77 -6.35 28.42
N ASP A 406 1.22 -5.80 29.51
CA ASP A 406 -0.10 -6.23 29.96
C ASP A 406 -1.17 -5.84 28.92
N LEU A 407 -1.94 -6.82 28.43
CA LEU A 407 -3.02 -6.61 27.47
C LEU A 407 -4.10 -5.65 27.98
N GLU A 408 -4.25 -5.52 29.30
CA GLU A 408 -5.18 -4.58 29.93
C GLU A 408 -4.54 -3.22 30.24
N SER A 409 -3.24 -3.06 29.97
CA SER A 409 -2.55 -1.78 30.11
C SER A 409 -3.09 -0.75 29.12
N PRO A 410 -3.31 0.51 29.52
CA PRO A 410 -3.63 1.59 28.59
C PRO A 410 -2.51 1.88 27.58
N THR A 411 -1.29 1.42 27.87
CA THR A 411 -0.12 1.57 26.99
C THR A 411 0.01 0.46 25.96
N PHE A 412 -0.80 -0.61 26.04
CA PHE A 412 -0.75 -1.68 25.05
C PHE A 412 -0.97 -1.12 23.64
N GLY A 413 -0.10 -1.49 22.70
CA GLY A 413 -0.10 -0.97 21.33
C GLY A 413 0.62 0.37 21.14
N ASP A 414 1.06 1.04 22.20
CA ASP A 414 1.81 2.29 22.06
C ASP A 414 3.16 2.03 21.37
N LEU A 415 3.55 2.94 20.48
CA LEU A 415 4.71 2.75 19.60
C LEU A 415 6.03 3.17 20.27
N HIS A 416 7.00 2.27 20.34
CA HIS A 416 8.34 2.54 20.89
C HIS A 416 9.32 3.11 19.86
N GLY A 417 9.19 2.73 18.59
CA GLY A 417 10.15 3.10 17.57
C GLY A 417 9.99 2.27 16.32
N TYR A 418 10.91 2.45 15.37
CA TYR A 418 11.05 1.54 14.24
C TYR A 418 12.52 1.32 13.88
N SER A 419 12.76 0.19 13.23
CA SER A 419 14.02 -0.19 12.59
C SER A 419 13.85 -0.09 11.08
N GLN A 420 14.69 0.71 10.44
CA GLN A 420 14.73 0.87 8.98
C GLN A 420 15.77 -0.09 8.42
N TYR A 421 15.37 -0.94 7.47
CA TYR A 421 16.27 -1.86 6.77
C TYR A 421 16.50 -1.40 5.34
N TYR A 422 17.68 -1.70 4.81
CA TYR A 422 18.04 -1.42 3.43
C TYR A 422 18.91 -2.54 2.85
N SER A 423 18.99 -2.60 1.52
CA SER A 423 19.93 -3.49 0.84
C SER A 423 20.73 -2.77 -0.23
N ASN A 424 22.04 -3.01 -0.24
CA ASN A 424 22.93 -2.48 -1.26
C ASN A 424 22.87 -3.32 -2.55
N VAL A 425 21.87 -3.05 -3.39
CA VAL A 425 21.68 -3.74 -4.68
C VAL A 425 22.85 -3.56 -5.65
N THR A 426 23.63 -2.48 -5.56
CA THR A 426 24.88 -2.37 -6.35
C THR A 426 25.88 -3.43 -5.93
N TYR A 427 26.12 -3.57 -4.64
CA TYR A 427 27.01 -4.60 -4.10
C TYR A 427 26.53 -6.00 -4.50
N TRP A 428 25.25 -6.30 -4.28
CA TRP A 428 24.71 -7.63 -4.56
C TRP A 428 24.64 -7.95 -6.05
N ASN A 429 24.44 -6.96 -6.93
CA ASN A 429 24.55 -7.16 -8.38
C ASN A 429 25.96 -7.66 -8.77
N ASP A 430 27.02 -7.17 -8.12
CA ASP A 430 28.42 -7.52 -8.42
C ASP A 430 28.91 -8.77 -7.65
N HIS A 431 28.29 -9.10 -6.52
CA HIS A 431 28.73 -10.14 -5.59
C HIS A 431 27.76 -11.32 -5.47
N GLN A 432 27.02 -11.63 -6.54
CA GLN A 432 26.19 -12.83 -6.56
C GLN A 432 27.05 -14.09 -6.26
N PRO A 433 26.68 -14.91 -5.26
CA PRO A 433 27.49 -16.06 -4.85
C PRO A 433 27.65 -17.06 -6.01
N LYS A 434 28.88 -17.48 -6.27
CA LYS A 434 29.23 -18.42 -7.37
C LYS A 434 28.79 -19.86 -7.11
N SER A 435 28.49 -20.20 -5.85
CA SER A 435 28.04 -21.54 -5.50
C SER A 435 26.55 -21.68 -5.81
N LYS A 436 26.19 -22.88 -6.29
CA LYS A 436 24.87 -23.46 -6.07
C LYS A 436 24.63 -23.41 -4.55
N LEU A 437 24.10 -22.31 -4.02
CA LEU A 437 23.33 -22.37 -2.79
C LEU A 437 22.28 -23.43 -3.11
N SER A 438 22.40 -24.55 -2.41
CA SER A 438 21.45 -25.62 -2.52
C SER A 438 20.09 -24.97 -2.36
N VAL A 439 19.24 -25.25 -3.33
CA VAL A 439 17.81 -24.93 -3.33
C VAL A 439 17.11 -25.50 -2.08
N SER A 440 17.84 -26.08 -1.10
CA SER A 440 17.35 -26.80 0.07
C SER A 440 16.82 -25.92 1.19
N GLU A 441 17.23 -24.65 1.32
CA GLU A 441 16.63 -23.75 2.33
C GLU A 441 15.53 -22.86 1.75
N SER A 442 15.65 -22.40 0.49
CA SER A 442 14.55 -21.75 -0.24
C SER A 442 13.41 -22.72 -0.63
N GLN A 443 13.65 -24.03 -0.54
CA GLN A 443 12.63 -25.07 -0.67
C GLN A 443 11.65 -25.10 0.50
N ASN A 444 12.00 -24.61 1.69
CA ASN A 444 11.08 -24.62 2.83
C ASN A 444 9.87 -23.69 2.63
N LEU A 445 10.00 -22.64 1.81
CA LEU A 445 8.88 -21.79 1.43
C LEU A 445 8.13 -22.30 0.18
N GLY A 446 8.55 -23.38 -0.48
CA GLY A 446 7.80 -23.94 -1.61
C GLY A 446 7.77 -23.02 -2.85
N TRP A 447 8.90 -22.37 -3.17
CA TRP A 447 9.29 -21.76 -4.47
C TRP A 447 8.62 -22.29 -5.78
N ASP A 448 8.29 -23.58 -5.84
CA ASP A 448 8.05 -24.30 -7.09
C ASP A 448 6.56 -24.50 -7.43
N ASN A 449 6.13 -23.88 -8.54
CA ASN A 449 5.16 -24.32 -9.58
C ASN A 449 3.88 -25.11 -9.22
N GLY A 450 3.43 -25.15 -7.96
CA GLY A 450 2.08 -25.58 -7.62
C GLY A 450 1.06 -24.49 -7.95
N THR A 451 -0.17 -24.87 -8.34
CA THR A 451 -1.36 -24.01 -8.23
C THR A 451 -1.30 -23.27 -6.91
N SER A 452 -1.40 -21.94 -6.91
CA SER A 452 -1.25 -21.16 -5.68
C SER A 452 -2.22 -21.71 -4.63
N THR A 453 -1.79 -21.72 -3.37
CA THR A 453 -2.66 -22.03 -2.21
C THR A 453 -3.99 -21.24 -2.29
N LEU A 454 -3.94 -20.06 -2.90
CA LEU A 454 -5.08 -19.20 -3.25
C LEU A 454 -6.10 -19.87 -4.19
N GLU A 455 -5.66 -20.46 -5.32
CA GLU A 455 -6.55 -21.12 -6.29
C GLU A 455 -7.30 -22.29 -5.64
N LYS A 456 -6.62 -23.08 -4.81
CA LYS A 456 -7.25 -24.19 -4.06
C LYS A 456 -8.26 -23.71 -3.01
N ARG A 457 -8.05 -22.53 -2.42
CA ARG A 457 -8.97 -21.94 -1.43
C ARG A 457 -10.23 -21.41 -2.10
N LEU A 458 -10.12 -20.73 -3.23
CA LEU A 458 -11.29 -20.22 -3.97
C LEU A 458 -12.25 -21.34 -4.39
N ASP A 459 -11.74 -22.53 -4.73
CA ASP A 459 -12.57 -23.71 -5.03
C ASP A 459 -13.32 -24.28 -3.81
N ALA A 460 -12.79 -24.12 -2.60
CA ALA A 460 -13.45 -24.54 -1.35
C ALA A 460 -14.56 -23.57 -0.92
N TYR A 461 -14.51 -22.31 -1.37
CA TYR A 461 -15.49 -21.27 -1.11
C TYR A 461 -16.44 -21.10 -2.30
N GLY A 462 -17.27 -22.12 -2.55
CA GLY A 462 -18.49 -22.08 -3.38
C GLY A 462 -18.52 -21.02 -4.48
N ASN A 463 -17.90 -21.32 -5.62
CA ASN A 463 -17.83 -20.42 -6.77
C ASN A 463 -19.21 -20.35 -7.48
N GLU A 464 -19.99 -19.29 -7.28
CA GLU A 464 -20.98 -18.90 -8.28
C GLU A 464 -20.22 -18.43 -9.51
N GLN A 465 -20.17 -19.27 -10.55
CA GLN A 465 -19.54 -18.92 -11.82
C GLN A 465 -20.24 -17.71 -12.43
N ILE A 466 -19.64 -16.53 -12.27
CA ILE A 466 -20.00 -15.37 -13.07
C ILE A 466 -19.26 -15.49 -14.39
N VAL A 467 -20.01 -15.88 -15.42
CA VAL A 467 -19.56 -15.95 -16.81
C VAL A 467 -19.02 -14.58 -17.24
N GLU A 468 -17.71 -14.48 -17.47
CA GLU A 468 -17.09 -13.34 -18.15
C GLU A 468 -17.62 -13.27 -19.59
N LYS A 469 -18.45 -12.27 -19.88
CA LYS A 469 -18.59 -11.77 -21.24
C LYS A 469 -17.40 -10.86 -21.52
N ASN A 470 -16.55 -11.30 -22.44
CA ASN A 470 -15.50 -10.45 -23.02
C ASN A 470 -16.17 -9.30 -23.78
N GLU A 471 -16.18 -8.12 -23.20
CA GLU A 471 -16.43 -6.86 -23.91
C GLU A 471 -15.08 -6.18 -24.16
N ASP A 472 -14.44 -6.56 -25.26
CA ASP A 472 -13.39 -5.77 -25.92
C ASP A 472 -14.01 -5.21 -27.22
N GLU A 473 -14.51 -3.98 -27.17
CA GLU A 473 -14.61 -3.07 -28.32
C GLU A 473 -13.52 -2.00 -28.13
N GLY A 474 -12.74 -1.55 -29.11
CA GLY A 474 -12.60 -1.88 -30.51
C GLY A 474 -11.39 -1.10 -31.04
N ASN A 475 -10.63 -1.71 -31.95
CA ASN A 475 -9.83 -0.99 -32.94
C ASN A 475 -9.57 -1.94 -34.11
N GLU A 476 -10.49 -1.93 -35.07
CA GLU A 476 -10.35 -2.64 -36.32
C GLU A 476 -9.28 -1.98 -37.20
N VAL A 477 -8.27 -2.75 -37.59
CA VAL A 477 -7.51 -2.48 -38.82
C VAL A 477 -7.39 -3.79 -39.62
N GLY A 478 -8.16 -3.87 -40.70
CA GLY A 478 -7.83 -4.56 -41.96
C GLY A 478 -7.68 -6.09 -41.93
N LEU A 479 -8.78 -6.82 -42.16
CA LEU A 479 -8.76 -8.25 -42.50
C LEU A 479 -8.21 -8.51 -43.92
N ALA A 480 -7.05 -9.16 -44.00
CA ALA A 480 -6.67 -9.98 -45.16
C ALA A 480 -6.91 -11.46 -44.84
N LYS A 481 -7.75 -12.11 -45.65
CA LYS A 481 -8.18 -13.51 -45.56
C LYS A 481 -6.99 -14.47 -45.57
N HIS A 482 -6.86 -15.37 -44.59
CA HIS A 482 -6.11 -16.62 -44.74
C HIS A 482 -6.76 -17.83 -44.04
N SER A 483 -6.73 -18.92 -44.80
CA SER A 483 -7.31 -20.27 -44.61
C SER A 483 -7.17 -20.90 -43.22
N LYS A 484 -8.26 -21.55 -42.77
CA LYS A 484 -8.34 -22.39 -41.57
C LYS A 484 -7.39 -23.60 -41.68
N LYS A 485 -6.29 -23.59 -40.93
CA LYS A 485 -5.57 -24.82 -40.52
C LYS A 485 -5.75 -25.02 -39.01
N VAL A 486 -6.42 -26.11 -38.66
CA VAL A 486 -6.55 -26.60 -37.28
C VAL A 486 -5.16 -26.94 -36.75
N HIS A 487 -4.63 -26.12 -35.84
CA HIS A 487 -3.43 -26.45 -35.07
C HIS A 487 -3.84 -27.10 -33.74
N LYS A 488 -3.38 -28.33 -33.53
CA LYS A 488 -3.44 -29.02 -32.23
C LYS A 488 -2.83 -28.12 -31.15
N ASN A 489 -3.61 -27.79 -30.12
CA ASN A 489 -3.17 -27.06 -28.94
C ASN A 489 -1.99 -27.78 -28.26
N LYS A 490 -0.76 -27.40 -28.60
CA LYS A 490 0.41 -27.67 -27.75
C LYS A 490 0.28 -26.73 -26.56
N LYS A 491 0.05 -27.26 -25.35
CA LYS A 491 0.23 -26.50 -24.10
C LYS A 491 1.61 -25.82 -24.20
N LYS A 492 1.64 -24.48 -24.31
CA LYS A 492 2.91 -23.73 -24.26
C LYS A 492 3.58 -24.10 -22.93
N LYS A 493 4.78 -24.67 -22.98
CA LYS A 493 5.57 -24.93 -21.76
C LYS A 493 5.77 -23.57 -21.07
N LYS A 494 5.37 -23.46 -19.80
CA LYS A 494 5.69 -22.27 -18.98
C LYS A 494 7.21 -22.04 -19.04
N PRO A 495 7.69 -20.79 -19.11
CA PRO A 495 9.12 -20.49 -19.13
C PRO A 495 9.82 -21.17 -17.95
N LYS A 496 11.04 -21.69 -18.16
CA LYS A 496 11.85 -22.16 -17.04
C LYS A 496 12.32 -20.95 -16.24
N ARG A 497 11.94 -20.89 -14.96
CA ARG A 497 12.37 -19.85 -14.03
C ARG A 497 13.90 -19.91 -13.87
N GLY A 498 14.55 -18.76 -13.99
CA GLY A 498 15.97 -18.62 -13.63
C GLY A 498 16.17 -18.70 -12.11
N PRO A 499 17.40 -18.87 -11.61
CA PRO A 499 17.65 -18.78 -10.17
C PRO A 499 17.25 -17.39 -9.66
N MET A 500 16.57 -17.35 -8.52
CA MET A 500 16.28 -16.10 -7.80
C MET A 500 17.61 -15.43 -7.43
N PRO A 501 17.77 -14.10 -7.64
CA PRO A 501 18.96 -13.40 -7.21
C PRO A 501 19.08 -13.41 -5.68
N TYR A 502 20.31 -13.46 -5.17
CA TYR A 502 20.57 -13.38 -3.74
C TYR A 502 20.66 -11.93 -3.29
N ILE A 503 20.08 -11.62 -2.13
CA ILE A 503 20.11 -10.31 -1.48
C ILE A 503 20.12 -10.49 0.04
N GLU A 504 20.78 -9.59 0.74
CA GLU A 504 20.68 -9.45 2.20
C GLU A 504 20.32 -8.02 2.57
N PHE A 505 19.59 -7.86 3.67
CA PHE A 505 19.24 -6.56 4.23
C PHE A 505 20.01 -6.32 5.52
N GLU A 506 20.40 -5.07 5.71
CA GLU A 506 21.11 -4.59 6.88
C GLU A 506 20.28 -3.52 7.59
N LEU A 507 20.46 -3.38 8.90
CA LEU A 507 19.86 -2.31 9.66
C LEU A 507 20.50 -0.98 9.23
N GLU A 508 19.70 -0.05 8.71
CA GLU A 508 20.15 1.29 8.35
C GLU A 508 20.24 2.18 9.60
N TYR A 509 19.15 2.24 10.37
CA TYR A 509 19.05 3.04 11.58
C TYR A 509 17.84 2.62 12.42
N THR A 510 17.85 3.01 13.69
CA THR A 510 16.66 2.98 14.55
C THR A 510 16.27 4.40 14.98
N THR A 511 14.97 4.64 15.17
CA THR A 511 14.50 5.93 15.70
C THR A 511 15.08 6.23 17.09
N LYS A 512 15.36 5.20 17.87
CA LYS A 512 15.91 5.33 19.22
C LYS A 512 17.38 5.70 19.22
N ASP A 513 18.22 4.93 18.54
CA ASP A 513 19.67 5.04 18.67
C ASP A 513 20.24 6.13 17.78
N ASP A 514 19.72 6.27 16.56
CA ASP A 514 20.22 7.25 15.58
C ASP A 514 19.47 8.58 15.64
N LEU A 515 18.16 8.54 15.90
CA LEU A 515 17.35 9.74 16.01
C LEU A 515 17.12 10.18 17.45
N GLY A 516 17.50 9.41 18.47
CA GLY A 516 17.35 9.79 19.88
C GLY A 516 15.88 9.97 20.32
N MET A 517 14.95 9.27 19.66
CA MET A 517 13.52 9.32 19.99
C MET A 517 13.20 8.32 21.10
N LYS A 518 12.30 8.69 22.01
CA LYS A 518 11.89 7.83 23.13
C LYS A 518 10.79 6.85 22.74
N ASP A 519 9.90 7.32 21.89
CA ASP A 519 8.71 6.67 21.38
C ASP A 519 8.35 7.32 20.02
N LEU A 520 7.25 6.89 19.39
CA LEU A 520 6.72 7.54 18.18
C LEU A 520 5.51 8.45 18.48
N SER A 521 5.41 8.99 19.71
CA SER A 521 4.35 9.94 20.06
C SER A 521 4.48 11.26 19.28
N PRO A 522 3.39 12.03 19.09
CA PRO A 522 3.46 13.36 18.49
C PRO A 522 4.52 14.28 19.14
N GLN A 523 4.70 14.18 20.46
CA GLN A 523 5.72 14.94 21.17
C GLN A 523 7.14 14.58 20.74
N SER A 524 7.46 13.28 20.63
CA SER A 524 8.78 12.82 20.17
C SER A 524 9.09 13.29 18.74
N TRP A 525 8.10 13.29 17.85
CA TRP A 525 8.25 13.79 16.48
C TRP A 525 8.46 15.32 16.42
N VAL A 526 7.70 16.08 17.22
CA VAL A 526 7.90 17.54 17.35
C VAL A 526 9.27 17.88 17.94
N ASP A 527 9.74 17.09 18.90
CA ASP A 527 11.08 17.24 19.49
C ASP A 527 12.19 16.91 18.49
N LEU A 528 12.00 15.88 17.65
CA LEU A 528 12.89 15.59 16.52
C LEU A 528 12.91 16.77 15.53
N ALA A 529 11.75 17.26 15.10
CA ALA A 529 11.63 18.42 14.22
C ALA A 529 12.34 19.67 14.78
N ARG A 530 12.23 19.90 16.10
CA ARG A 530 12.95 21.00 16.79
C ARG A 530 14.47 20.81 16.73
N ARG A 531 14.98 19.59 16.91
CA ARG A 531 16.43 19.29 16.81
C ARG A 531 16.96 19.43 15.39
N LEU A 532 16.17 19.04 14.38
CA LEU A 532 16.51 19.18 12.96
C LEU A 532 16.57 20.64 12.49
N THR A 533 15.84 21.54 13.16
CA THR A 533 15.66 22.94 12.69
C THR A 533 16.28 24.00 13.60
N LYS A 534 16.86 23.60 14.73
CA LYS A 534 17.55 24.51 15.67
C LYS A 534 18.70 25.25 14.98
N LYS A 535 18.95 26.50 15.40
CA LYS A 535 20.13 27.24 14.95
C LYS A 535 21.41 26.64 15.54
N GLY A 536 22.43 26.42 14.72
CA GLY A 536 23.77 26.06 15.17
C GLY A 536 24.44 24.99 14.31
N LYS A 537 25.77 24.84 14.45
CA LYS A 537 26.56 23.87 13.68
C LYS A 537 26.13 22.42 13.94
N ALA A 538 25.79 22.08 15.19
CA ALA A 538 25.36 20.73 15.55
C ALA A 538 24.04 20.32 14.86
N SER A 539 23.02 21.18 14.89
CA SER A 539 21.74 20.92 14.22
C SER A 539 21.91 20.85 12.69
N LYS A 540 22.74 21.70 12.07
CA LYS A 540 23.07 21.59 10.64
C LYS A 540 23.70 20.25 10.28
N ARG A 541 24.59 19.71 11.12
CA ARG A 541 25.17 18.36 10.91
C ARG A 541 24.11 17.27 11.10
N PHE A 542 23.25 17.41 12.10
CA PHE A 542 22.18 16.45 12.35
C PHE A 542 21.16 16.43 11.21
N TRP A 543 20.77 17.59 10.69
CA TRP A 543 19.95 17.69 9.48
C TRP A 543 20.59 16.96 8.30
N ARG A 544 21.88 17.19 8.02
CA ARG A 544 22.58 16.48 6.92
C ARG A 544 22.55 14.97 7.10
N SER A 545 22.84 14.47 8.30
CA SER A 545 22.77 13.05 8.61
C SER A 545 21.35 12.48 8.50
N TYR A 546 20.33 13.28 8.82
CA TYR A 546 18.93 12.90 8.60
C TYR A 546 18.59 12.88 7.11
N VAL A 547 19.06 13.85 6.32
CA VAL A 547 18.88 13.84 4.85
C VAL A 547 19.52 12.62 4.19
N ASP A 548 20.69 12.17 4.67
CA ASP A 548 21.31 10.93 4.17
C ASP A 548 20.39 9.70 4.37
N LYS A 549 19.58 9.68 5.44
CA LYS A 549 18.55 8.65 5.71
C LYS A 549 17.31 8.81 4.83
N ILE A 550 16.88 10.05 4.53
CA ILE A 550 15.76 10.31 3.60
C ILE A 550 15.97 9.59 2.26
N PHE A 551 17.22 9.52 1.82
CA PHE A 551 17.64 8.91 0.56
C PHE A 551 18.30 7.55 0.70
N VAL A 552 18.16 6.89 1.87
CA VAL A 552 18.65 5.51 2.09
C VAL A 552 20.10 5.34 1.63
N GLN A 553 20.99 6.23 2.09
CA GLN A 553 22.43 6.24 1.78
C GLN A 553 22.84 6.46 0.31
N THR A 554 21.94 6.83 -0.59
CA THR A 554 22.27 6.96 -2.03
C THR A 554 22.76 8.33 -2.47
N MET A 555 22.30 9.41 -1.83
CA MET A 555 22.70 10.78 -2.16
C MET A 555 23.90 11.19 -1.30
N ARG A 556 24.98 11.69 -1.90
CA ARG A 556 26.11 12.22 -1.13
C ARG A 556 25.89 13.70 -0.83
N ASN A 557 26.47 14.19 0.26
CA ASN A 557 26.43 15.61 0.66
C ASN A 557 26.95 16.61 -0.41
N ALA A 558 27.65 16.17 -1.46
CA ALA A 558 28.06 17.03 -2.58
C ALA A 558 26.96 17.22 -3.63
N ASP A 559 25.94 16.36 -3.61
CA ASP A 559 24.81 16.32 -4.53
C ASP A 559 23.57 17.08 -3.96
N LEU A 560 23.69 17.65 -2.75
CA LEU A 560 22.66 18.29 -1.93
C LEU A 560 23.12 19.65 -1.39
#